data_AF-A0A8R1IM06-F1
#
_entry.id   AF-A0A8R1IM06-F1
#
_cell.length_a   1.000
_cell.length_b   1.000
_cell.length_c   1.000
_cell.angle_alpha   90.00
_cell.angle_beta   90.00
_cell.angle_gamma   90.00
#
_symmetry.space_group_name_H-M   'P 1'
#
loop_
_entity.id
_entity.type
_entity.pdbx_description
1 polymer ?
#
loop_
_entity_poly.entity_id
_entity_poly.type
_entity_poly.pdbx_seq_one_letter_code
_entity_poly.pdbx_strand_id
1 'polypeptide(L)'
;MCPQFDQEIAAETLKLKQIQQKYSMYTAPQKYVPPTAEEQREIDSRSVHMSNVDWNSTVEEIEKFFYGCGEIKRVTIPKDKFTGRQKNFAFIEFDSPKSASMALLMDKSEFRNRFVTVVAK
;
A
#
# COMPACT_ATOMS: atom_id res chain seq x y z
N MET A 1 -35.07 27.07 32.86
CA MET A 1 -34.20 25.95 32.45
C MET A 1 -33.05 26.56 31.66
N CYS A 2 -31.81 26.25 32.01
CA CYS A 2 -30.64 27.05 31.63
C CYS A 2 -30.26 26.85 30.15
N PRO A 3 -30.22 27.92 29.33
CA PRO A 3 -29.89 27.84 27.91
C PRO A 3 -28.46 27.37 27.61
N GLN A 4 -27.62 27.25 28.65
CA GLN A 4 -26.22 26.82 28.56
C GLN A 4 -26.07 25.32 28.29
N PHE A 5 -26.97 24.48 28.81
CA PHE A 5 -26.94 23.03 28.59
C PHE A 5 -27.34 22.68 27.15
N ASP A 6 -28.30 23.39 26.58
CA ASP A 6 -28.72 23.23 25.18
C ASP A 6 -27.61 23.66 24.19
N GLN A 7 -26.83 24.69 24.56
CA GLN A 7 -25.67 25.14 23.77
C GLN A 7 -24.50 24.15 23.81
N GLU A 8 -24.24 23.53 24.96
CA GLU A 8 -23.21 22.50 25.11
C GLU A 8 -23.56 21.23 24.32
N ILE A 9 -24.81 20.76 24.38
CA ILE A 9 -25.30 19.62 23.58
C ILE A 9 -25.19 19.92 22.07
N ALA A 10 -25.51 21.15 21.66
CA ALA A 10 -25.37 21.57 20.27
C ALA A 10 -23.89 21.59 19.81
N ALA A 11 -22.97 22.03 20.66
CA ALA A 11 -21.54 22.04 20.35
C ALA A 11 -20.94 20.62 20.29
N GLU A 12 -21.38 19.72 21.17
CA GLU A 12 -20.92 18.33 21.20
C GLU A 12 -21.42 17.50 20.02
N THR A 13 -22.69 17.69 19.62
CA THR A 13 -23.24 17.05 18.41
C THR A 13 -22.55 17.53 17.13
N LEU A 14 -22.10 18.79 17.07
CA LEU A 14 -21.31 19.30 15.96
C LEU A 14 -19.92 18.63 15.88
N LYS A 15 -19.23 18.48 17.01
CA LYS A 15 -17.93 17.81 17.08
C LYS A 15 -18.03 16.35 16.68
N LEU A 16 -19.05 15.63 17.17
CA LEU A 16 -19.30 14.24 16.80
C LEU A 16 -19.56 14.09 15.30
N LYS A 17 -20.38 14.97 14.71
CA LYS A 17 -20.61 15.00 13.26
C LYS A 17 -19.33 15.24 12.46
N GLN A 18 -18.47 16.18 12.88
CA GLN A 18 -17.19 16.44 12.21
C GLN A 18 -16.24 15.25 12.29
N ILE A 19 -16.16 14.58 13.44
CA ILE A 19 -15.34 13.37 13.61
C ILE A 19 -15.85 12.26 12.70
N GLN A 20 -17.17 12.05 12.66
CA GLN A 20 -17.79 11.00 11.84
C GLN A 20 -17.62 11.27 10.34
N GLN A 21 -17.72 12.54 9.92
CA GLN A 21 -17.48 12.96 8.54
C GLN A 21 -16.01 12.79 8.13
N LYS A 22 -15.08 13.17 9.01
CA LYS A 22 -13.64 12.95 8.79
C LYS A 22 -13.30 11.47 8.71
N TYR A 23 -13.86 10.64 9.59
CA TYR A 23 -13.70 9.18 9.53
C TYR A 23 -14.27 8.61 8.22
N SER A 24 -15.45 9.07 7.80
CA SER A 24 -16.07 8.65 6.53
C SER A 24 -15.24 9.01 5.30
N MET A 25 -14.47 10.11 5.33
CA MET A 25 -13.56 10.47 4.24
C MET A 25 -12.36 9.52 4.13
N TYR A 26 -11.84 9.04 5.27
CA TYR A 26 -10.75 8.06 5.31
C TYR A 26 -11.21 6.62 5.10
N THR A 27 -12.48 6.31 5.38
CA THR A 27 -13.06 4.96 5.21
C THR A 27 -13.94 4.82 3.97
N ALA A 28 -14.19 5.90 3.23
CA ALA A 28 -14.87 5.81 1.94
C ALA A 28 -14.04 4.92 1.02
N PRO A 29 -14.64 3.89 0.38
CA PRO A 29 -13.93 3.13 -0.63
C PRO A 29 -13.52 4.13 -1.72
N GLN A 30 -12.21 4.38 -1.86
CA GLN A 30 -11.71 5.06 -3.04
C GLN A 30 -12.27 4.30 -4.23
N LYS A 31 -13.13 4.95 -5.02
CA LYS A 31 -13.61 4.36 -6.27
C LYS A 31 -12.34 4.07 -7.07
N TYR A 32 -12.04 2.78 -7.26
CA TYR A 32 -10.91 2.36 -8.06
C TYR A 32 -11.17 2.84 -9.49
N VAL A 33 -10.53 3.94 -9.86
CA VAL A 33 -10.43 4.37 -11.25
C VAL A 33 -9.21 3.64 -11.80
N PRO A 34 -9.37 2.75 -12.79
CA PRO A 34 -8.23 2.15 -13.45
C PRO A 34 -7.34 3.25 -14.01
N PRO A 35 -6.00 3.17 -13.83
CA PRO A 35 -5.09 4.12 -14.46
C PRO A 35 -5.27 4.10 -15.97
N THR A 36 -5.08 5.24 -16.60
CA THR A 36 -4.91 5.30 -18.06
C THR A 36 -3.67 4.50 -18.48
N ALA A 37 -3.57 4.17 -19.77
CA ALA A 37 -2.41 3.43 -20.27
C ALA A 37 -1.08 4.17 -20.07
N GLU A 38 -1.10 5.51 -20.12
CA GLU A 38 0.08 6.35 -19.89
C GLU A 38 0.47 6.32 -18.41
N GLU A 39 -0.48 6.55 -17.49
CA GLU A 39 -0.24 6.45 -16.05
C GLU A 39 0.22 5.04 -15.64
N GLN A 40 -0.33 3.99 -16.26
CA GLN A 40 0.09 2.63 -15.98
C GLN A 40 1.56 2.40 -16.37
N ARG A 41 2.00 2.94 -17.51
CA ARG A 41 3.43 2.87 -17.93
C ARG A 41 4.32 3.63 -16.97
N GLU A 42 3.88 4.79 -16.50
CA GLU A 42 4.62 5.55 -15.49
C GLU A 42 4.73 4.75 -14.20
N ILE A 43 3.63 4.19 -13.69
CA ILE A 43 3.62 3.32 -12.50
C ILE A 43 4.57 2.13 -12.71
N ASP A 44 4.50 1.47 -13.86
CA ASP A 44 5.33 0.30 -14.18
C ASP A 44 6.83 0.67 -14.21
N SER A 45 7.18 1.86 -14.72
CA SER A 45 8.57 2.35 -14.74
C SER A 45 9.18 2.59 -13.34
N ARG A 46 8.33 2.77 -12.33
CA ARG A 46 8.70 2.91 -10.90
C ARG A 46 8.31 1.68 -10.09
N SER A 47 7.93 0.58 -10.74
CA SER A 47 7.53 -0.66 -10.07
C SER A 47 8.50 -1.79 -10.34
N VAL A 48 8.62 -2.67 -9.36
CA VAL A 48 9.34 -3.95 -9.48
C VAL A 48 8.42 -5.12 -9.15
N HIS A 49 8.75 -6.27 -9.73
CA HIS A 49 8.15 -7.55 -9.45
C HIS A 49 9.14 -8.41 -8.66
N MET A 50 8.72 -8.81 -7.46
CA MET A 50 9.48 -9.67 -6.55
C MET A 50 8.84 -11.07 -6.57
N SER A 51 9.57 -12.07 -7.05
CA SER A 51 9.14 -13.48 -7.12
C SER A 51 9.82 -14.35 -6.07
N ASN A 52 9.26 -15.56 -5.88
CA ASN A 52 9.69 -16.54 -4.88
C ASN A 52 9.52 -16.05 -3.42
N VAL A 53 8.55 -15.17 -3.21
CA VAL A 53 8.15 -14.63 -1.91
C VAL A 53 7.41 -15.71 -1.12
N ASP A 54 7.63 -15.79 0.18
CA ASP A 54 6.94 -16.74 1.05
C ASP A 54 5.43 -16.41 1.15
N TRP A 55 4.59 -17.45 1.24
CA TRP A 55 3.12 -17.27 1.28
C TRP A 55 2.59 -16.57 2.53
N ASN A 56 3.40 -16.46 3.57
CA ASN A 56 3.06 -15.76 4.81
C ASN A 56 3.74 -14.39 4.91
N SER A 57 4.34 -13.90 3.82
CA SER A 57 5.01 -12.60 3.82
C SER A 57 3.99 -11.49 4.03
N THR A 58 4.36 -10.51 4.84
CA THR A 58 3.52 -9.34 5.08
C THR A 58 4.00 -8.14 4.29
N VAL A 59 3.14 -7.14 4.15
CA VAL A 59 3.48 -5.89 3.47
C VAL A 59 4.63 -5.20 4.21
N GLU A 60 4.57 -5.18 5.54
CA GLU A 60 5.56 -4.52 6.39
C GLU A 60 6.95 -5.18 6.26
N GLU A 61 7.01 -6.49 6.04
CA GLU A 61 8.27 -7.21 5.82
C GLU A 61 8.90 -6.86 4.47
N ILE A 62 8.09 -6.77 3.42
CA ILE A 62 8.55 -6.36 2.08
C ILE A 62 9.00 -4.90 2.11
N GLU A 63 8.27 -4.03 2.81
CA GLU A 63 8.65 -2.63 2.98
C GLU A 63 9.99 -2.49 3.70
N LYS A 64 10.20 -3.25 4.79
CA LYS A 64 11.49 -3.28 5.51
C LYS A 64 12.63 -3.78 4.62
N PHE A 65 12.38 -4.81 3.81
CA PHE A 65 13.39 -5.36 2.90
C PHE A 65 13.86 -4.34 1.86
N PHE A 66 12.94 -3.51 1.34
CA PHE A 66 13.27 -2.47 0.36
C PHE A 66 13.48 -1.08 0.96
N TYR A 67 13.48 -0.93 2.29
CA TYR A 67 13.59 0.38 2.97
C TYR A 67 14.83 1.17 2.55
N GLY A 68 15.96 0.48 2.31
CA GLY A 68 17.20 1.11 1.85
C GLY A 68 17.22 1.51 0.37
N CYS A 69 16.26 1.04 -0.44
CA CYS A 69 16.19 1.33 -1.87
C CYS A 69 15.49 2.66 -2.18
N GLY A 70 14.53 3.05 -1.34
CA GLY A 70 13.81 4.32 -1.44
C GLY A 70 12.37 4.22 -0.92
N GLU A 71 11.62 5.31 -1.05
CA GLU A 71 10.23 5.39 -0.57
C GLU A 71 9.29 4.52 -1.43
N ILE A 72 8.49 3.70 -0.74
CA ILE A 72 7.51 2.79 -1.33
C ILE A 72 6.16 3.47 -1.23
N LYS A 73 5.47 3.60 -2.37
CA LYS A 73 4.12 4.13 -2.42
C LYS A 73 3.08 3.04 -2.19
N ARG A 74 3.32 1.84 -2.72
CA ARG A 74 2.37 0.74 -2.62
C ARG A 74 3.04 -0.62 -2.75
N VAL A 75 2.67 -1.54 -1.85
CA VAL A 75 2.96 -2.97 -2.00
C VAL A 75 1.66 -3.71 -2.31
N THR A 76 1.69 -4.59 -3.30
CA THR A 76 0.56 -5.44 -3.66
C THR A 76 1.01 -6.90 -3.65
N ILE A 77 0.41 -7.70 -2.76
CA ILE A 77 0.58 -9.15 -2.71
C ILE A 77 -0.71 -9.80 -3.23
N PRO A 78 -0.74 -10.25 -4.50
CA PRO A 78 -1.94 -10.85 -5.06
C PRO A 78 -2.33 -12.10 -4.27
N LYS A 79 -3.62 -12.22 -3.99
CA LYS A 79 -4.21 -13.43 -3.41
C LYS A 79 -4.96 -14.18 -4.49
N ASP A 80 -4.87 -15.50 -4.45
CA ASP A 80 -5.69 -16.37 -5.27
C ASP A 80 -7.17 -16.21 -4.88
N LYS A 81 -8.04 -16.00 -5.87
CA LYS A 81 -9.46 -15.66 -5.63
C LYS A 81 -10.28 -16.83 -5.10
N PHE A 82 -9.84 -18.07 -5.34
CA PHE A 82 -10.58 -19.27 -4.97
C PHE A 82 -10.14 -19.81 -3.61
N THR A 83 -8.83 -19.81 -3.37
CA THR A 83 -8.23 -20.35 -2.13
C THR A 83 -7.97 -19.29 -1.07
N GLY A 84 -7.98 -18.00 -1.43
CA GLY A 84 -7.64 -16.89 -0.55
C GLY A 84 -6.15 -16.81 -0.17
N ARG A 85 -5.34 -17.78 -0.62
CA ARG A 85 -3.91 -17.85 -0.31
C ARG A 85 -3.14 -16.79 -1.09
N GLN A 86 -2.11 -16.22 -0.48
CA GLN A 86 -1.21 -15.32 -1.17
C GLN A 86 -0.51 -16.06 -2.31
N LYS A 87 -0.19 -15.36 -3.40
CA LYS A 87 0.72 -15.88 -4.43
C LYS A 87 2.16 -15.71 -3.97
N ASN A 88 3.07 -16.45 -4.59
CA ASN A 88 4.51 -16.44 -4.29
C ASN A 88 5.26 -15.23 -4.90
N PHE A 89 4.56 -14.11 -5.12
CA PHE A 89 5.13 -12.91 -5.68
C PHE A 89 4.40 -11.65 -5.19
N ALA A 90 5.09 -10.53 -5.27
CA ALA A 90 4.58 -9.20 -4.91
C ALA A 90 4.99 -8.16 -5.96
N PHE A 91 4.18 -7.12 -6.09
CA PHE A 91 4.52 -5.91 -6.82
C PHE A 91 4.81 -4.78 -5.84
N ILE A 92 5.89 -4.06 -6.06
CA ILE A 92 6.31 -2.94 -5.24
C ILE A 92 6.39 -1.72 -6.15
N GLU A 93 5.52 -0.76 -5.90
CA GLU A 93 5.52 0.55 -6.55
C GLU A 93 6.29 1.53 -5.66
N PHE A 94 7.40 2.03 -6.18
CA PHE A 94 8.18 3.07 -5.52
C PHE A 94 7.70 4.46 -5.91
N ASP A 95 8.13 5.46 -5.15
CA ASP A 95 7.86 6.84 -5.53
C ASP A 95 8.73 7.36 -6.69
N SER A 96 9.92 6.77 -6.87
CA SER A 96 10.86 7.17 -7.92
C SER A 96 11.32 5.98 -8.77
N PRO A 97 11.52 6.17 -10.09
CA PRO A 97 12.16 5.16 -10.95
C PRO A 97 13.59 4.84 -10.51
N LYS A 98 14.28 5.77 -9.83
CA LYS A 98 15.61 5.52 -9.24
C LYS A 98 15.53 4.49 -8.12
N SER A 99 14.50 4.56 -7.27
CA SER A 99 14.27 3.59 -6.20
C SER A 99 13.96 2.20 -6.77
N ALA A 100 13.18 2.13 -7.85
CA ALA A 100 12.96 0.88 -8.56
C ALA A 100 14.27 0.29 -9.10
N SER A 101 15.14 1.13 -9.67
CA SER A 101 16.47 0.71 -10.15
C SER A 101 17.37 0.19 -9.02
N MET A 102 17.34 0.82 -7.84
CA MET A 102 18.04 0.34 -6.65
C MET A 102 17.50 -1.03 -6.20
N ALA A 103 16.17 -1.21 -6.22
CA ALA A 103 15.54 -2.46 -5.83
C ALA A 103 15.94 -3.63 -6.75
N LEU A 104 16.23 -3.38 -8.04
CA LEU A 104 16.76 -4.41 -8.95
C LEU A 104 18.12 -4.98 -8.49
N LEU A 105 18.92 -4.18 -7.77
CA LEU A 105 20.20 -4.65 -7.22
C LEU A 105 20.01 -5.64 -6.07
N MET A 106 18.80 -5.73 -5.50
CA MET A 106 18.44 -6.71 -4.48
C MET A 106 18.07 -8.08 -5.07
N ASP A 107 18.19 -8.27 -6.39
CA ASP A 107 17.98 -9.58 -7.03
C ASP A 107 18.85 -10.66 -6.37
N LYS A 108 18.25 -11.83 -6.11
CA LYS A 108 18.88 -12.99 -5.44
C LYS A 108 19.33 -12.71 -4.00
N SER A 109 18.83 -11.67 -3.37
CA SER A 109 19.03 -11.47 -1.93
C SER A 109 18.16 -12.44 -1.12
N GLU A 110 18.57 -12.70 0.12
CA GLU A 110 17.86 -13.58 1.03
C GLU A 110 16.70 -12.84 1.73
N PHE A 111 15.51 -13.43 1.69
CA PHE A 111 14.31 -12.97 2.35
C PHE A 111 13.57 -14.16 2.96
N ARG A 112 13.37 -14.17 4.28
CA ARG A 112 12.76 -15.30 5.04
C ARG A 112 13.39 -16.67 4.69
N ASN A 113 14.71 -16.74 4.62
CA ASN A 113 15.49 -17.93 4.24
C ASN A 113 15.23 -18.44 2.82
N ARG A 114 14.75 -17.56 1.92
CA ARG A 114 14.52 -17.86 0.50
C ARG A 114 15.22 -16.81 -0.33
N PHE A 115 15.83 -17.23 -1.44
CA PHE A 115 16.38 -16.30 -2.42
C PHE A 115 15.26 -15.78 -3.30
N VAL A 116 15.05 -14.46 -3.27
CA VAL A 116 14.01 -13.82 -4.06
C VAL A 116 14.55 -13.40 -5.42
N THR A 117 13.66 -13.27 -6.40
CA THR A 117 14.03 -12.74 -7.72
C THR A 117 13.37 -11.38 -7.89
N VAL A 118 14.14 -10.35 -8.20
CA VAL A 118 13.60 -8.98 -8.37
C VAL A 118 13.83 -8.54 -9.81
N VAL A 119 12.75 -8.21 -10.50
CA VAL A 119 12.78 -7.77 -11.91
C VAL A 119 11.96 -6.50 -12.10
N ALA A 120 12.30 -5.70 -13.11
CA ALA A 120 11.48 -4.56 -13.50
C ALA A 120 10.12 -5.06 -14.01
N LYS A 121 9.07 -4.27 -13.78
CA LYS A 121 7.73 -4.61 -14.21
C LYS A 121 7.52 -4.38 -15.72
#